data_AF-A0A645HTL2-F1
#
_entry.id   AF-A0A645HTL2-F1
#
_cell.length_a   1.000
_cell.length_b   1.000
_cell.length_c   1.000
_cell.angle_alpha   90.00
_cell.angle_beta   90.00
_cell.angle_gamma   90.00
#
_symmetry.space_group_name_H-M   'P 1'
#
loop_
_entity.id
_entity.type
_entity.pdbx_description
1 polymer ?
#
loop_
_entity_poly.entity_id
_entity_poly.type
_entity_poly.pdbx_seq_one_letter_code
_entity_poly.pdbx_strand_id
1 'polypeptide(L)'
;MQADLSPLGNFWQLQLVWLVPCLATMTLGSFAAIAGASTISGAVTIGLLWILQAILHSFFAANTITRYFFWFMGGLNPDNGFLPWNQASLVALSIVCLAAALKLLHRQERYI
;
A
#
# COMPACT_ATOMS: atom_id res chain seq x y z
N MET A 1 23.39 -9.88 -15.71
CA MET A 1 22.70 -10.64 -14.65
C MET A 1 21.20 -10.46 -14.87
N GLN A 2 20.54 -11.44 -15.47
CA GLN A 2 19.07 -11.43 -15.52
C GLN A 2 18.58 -11.90 -14.16
N ALA A 3 17.84 -11.05 -13.45
CA ALA A 3 17.17 -11.46 -12.23
C ALA A 3 16.12 -12.50 -12.63
N ASP A 4 16.25 -13.72 -12.13
CA ASP A 4 15.25 -14.76 -12.36
C ASP A 4 14.00 -14.41 -11.55
N LEU A 5 12.92 -14.04 -12.27
CA LEU A 5 11.65 -13.63 -11.70
C LEU A 5 10.67 -14.82 -11.60
N SER A 6 11.10 -16.02 -11.98
CA SER A 6 10.27 -17.23 -11.84
C SER A 6 9.70 -17.48 -10.43
N PRO A 7 10.35 -17.09 -9.31
CA PRO A 7 9.78 -17.25 -7.96
C PRO A 7 8.58 -16.32 -7.69
N LEU A 8 8.43 -15.24 -8.45
CA LEU A 8 7.33 -14.28 -8.31
C LEU A 8 6.05 -14.74 -9.04
N GLY A 9 6.13 -15.90 -9.71
CA GLY A 9 5.02 -16.55 -10.37
C GLY A 9 4.79 -16.06 -11.80
N ASN A 10 3.54 -16.15 -12.25
CA ASN A 10 3.16 -15.82 -13.63
C ASN A 10 3.17 -14.31 -13.88
N PHE A 11 3.17 -13.91 -15.16
CA PHE A 11 3.15 -12.50 -15.58
C PHE A 11 2.13 -11.64 -14.81
N TRP A 12 0.91 -12.14 -14.59
CA TRP A 12 -0.12 -11.43 -13.84
C TRP A 12 0.20 -11.24 -12.35
N GLN A 13 0.80 -12.24 -11.71
CA GLN A 13 1.20 -12.16 -10.30
C GLN A 13 2.33 -11.14 -10.14
N LEU A 14 3.28 -11.12 -11.07
CA LEU A 14 4.31 -10.09 -11.17
C LEU A 14 3.70 -8.68 -11.27
N GLN A 15 2.69 -8.48 -12.12
CA GLN A 15 2.03 -7.17 -12.21
C GLN A 15 1.36 -6.78 -10.88
N LEU A 16 0.66 -7.71 -10.23
CA LEU A 16 -0.04 -7.45 -8.95
C LEU A 16 0.91 -7.13 -7.79
N VAL A 17 2.07 -7.79 -7.74
CA VAL A 17 3.10 -7.53 -6.73
C VAL A 17 3.54 -6.06 -6.72
N TRP A 18 3.54 -5.40 -7.87
CA TRP A 18 3.90 -3.97 -7.97
C TRP A 18 2.69 -3.05 -7.95
N LEU A 19 1.62 -3.42 -8.67
CA LEU A 19 0.45 -2.56 -8.85
C LEU A 19 -0.30 -2.31 -7.53
N VAL A 20 -0.48 -3.36 -6.72
CA VAL A 20 -1.27 -3.28 -5.49
C VAL A 20 -0.65 -2.33 -4.45
N PRO A 21 0.64 -2.44 -4.08
CA PRO A 21 1.25 -1.49 -3.16
C PRO A 21 1.32 -0.06 -3.71
N CYS A 22 1.49 0.11 -5.03
CA CYS A 22 1.39 1.43 -5.68
C CYS A 22 0.00 2.06 -5.51
N LEU A 23 -1.07 1.31 -5.74
CA LEU A 23 -2.44 1.81 -5.54
C LEU A 23 -2.73 2.14 -4.08
N ALA A 24 -2.27 1.29 -3.15
CA ALA A 24 -2.44 1.53 -1.71
C ALA A 24 -1.72 2.80 -1.25
N THR A 25 -0.48 2.99 -1.68
CA THR A 25 0.31 4.18 -1.32
C THR A 25 -0.23 5.45 -1.99
N MET A 26 -0.67 5.38 -3.25
CA MET A 26 -1.30 6.53 -3.93
C MET A 26 -2.58 6.95 -3.23
N THR A 27 -3.51 6.02 -3.00
CA THR A 27 -4.82 6.35 -2.40
C THR A 27 -4.70 6.83 -0.95
N LEU A 28 -3.81 6.23 -0.15
CA LEU A 28 -3.54 6.67 1.21
C LEU A 28 -2.83 8.03 1.23
N GLY A 29 -1.87 8.26 0.33
CA GLY A 29 -1.17 9.54 0.19
C GLY A 29 -2.11 10.67 -0.23
N SER A 30 -2.99 10.42 -1.20
CA SER A 30 -4.03 11.36 -1.61
C SER A 30 -5.03 11.65 -0.48
N PHE A 31 -5.47 10.62 0.25
CA PHE A 31 -6.34 10.80 1.40
C PHE A 31 -5.68 11.68 2.47
N ALA A 32 -4.44 11.39 2.85
CA ALA A 32 -3.70 12.17 3.83
C ALA A 32 -3.47 13.61 3.37
N ALA A 33 -3.14 13.82 2.09
CA ALA A 33 -2.96 15.15 1.52
C ALA A 33 -4.23 16.00 1.56
N ILE A 34 -5.38 15.43 1.21
CA ILE A 34 -6.68 16.12 1.26
C ILE A 34 -7.10 16.36 2.72
N ALA A 35 -6.92 15.36 3.60
CA ALA A 35 -7.25 15.49 5.01
C ALA A 35 -6.40 16.56 5.72
N GLY A 36 -5.11 16.65 5.37
CA GLY A 36 -4.20 17.67 5.88
C GLY A 36 -4.23 19.00 5.11
N ALA A 37 -5.08 19.13 4.08
CA ALA A 37 -5.16 20.28 3.17
C ALA A 37 -3.79 20.73 2.61
N SER A 38 -2.86 19.79 2.44
CA SER A 38 -1.49 20.08 1.99
C SER A 38 -0.84 18.83 1.40
N THR A 39 -0.18 18.97 0.26
CA THR A 39 0.56 17.88 -0.41
C THR A 39 1.71 17.34 0.44
N ILE A 40 2.31 18.19 1.29
CA ILE A 40 3.39 17.80 2.20
C ILE A 40 2.91 16.75 3.20
N SER A 41 1.68 16.90 3.71
CA SER A 41 1.12 15.95 4.69
C SER A 41 1.05 14.53 4.14
N GLY A 42 0.57 14.36 2.90
CA GLY A 42 0.52 13.06 2.23
C GLY A 42 1.90 12.45 2.00
N ALA A 43 2.86 13.25 1.52
CA ALA A 43 4.23 12.78 1.29
C ALA A 43 4.92 12.31 2.59
N VAL A 44 4.77 13.07 3.68
CA VAL A 44 5.33 12.73 4.99
C VAL A 44 4.69 11.47 5.55
N THR A 45 3.36 11.32 5.47
CA THR A 45 2.68 10.11 5.95
C THR A 45 3.16 8.86 5.23
N ILE A 46 3.26 8.90 3.89
CA ILE A 46 3.75 7.76 3.11
C ILE A 46 5.21 7.47 3.41
N GLY A 47 6.07 8.49 3.47
CA GLY A 47 7.48 8.34 3.81
C GLY A 47 7.70 7.70 5.19
N LEU A 48 6.97 8.17 6.21
CA LEU A 48 7.05 7.62 7.56
C LEU A 48 6.58 6.17 7.62
N LEU A 49 5.45 5.84 7.00
CA LEU A 49 4.94 4.46 6.95
C LEU A 49 5.91 3.53 6.23
N TRP A 50 6.53 4.01 5.14
CA TRP A 50 7.53 3.26 4.40
C TRP A 50 8.77 2.96 5.26
N ILE A 51 9.34 3.99 5.89
CA ILE A 51 10.51 3.84 6.78
C ILE A 51 10.18 2.91 7.95
N LEU A 52 9.02 3.06 8.56
CA LEU A 52 8.60 2.22 9.70
C LEU A 52 8.46 0.75 9.28
N GLN A 53 7.88 0.47 8.11
CA GLN A 53 7.79 -0.88 7.57
C GLN A 53 9.16 -1.46 7.21
N ALA A 54 10.10 -0.64 6.73
CA ALA A 54 11.45 -1.07 6.43
C ALA A 54 12.23 -1.44 7.71
N ILE A 55 12.14 -0.61 8.76
CA ILE A 55 12.80 -0.85 10.06
C ILE A 55 12.19 -2.07 10.76
N LEU A 56 10.86 -2.16 10.78
CA LEU A 56 10.12 -3.22 11.46
C LEU A 56 9.79 -4.40 10.54
N HIS A 57 10.54 -4.61 9.45
CA HIS A 57 10.28 -5.66 8.47
C HIS A 57 10.09 -7.03 9.13
N SER A 58 10.96 -7.40 10.08
CA SER A 58 10.88 -8.69 10.79
C SER A 58 9.58 -8.82 11.61
N PHE A 59 9.11 -7.73 12.23
CA PHE A 59 7.86 -7.70 12.98
C PHE A 59 6.64 -7.82 12.05
N PHE A 60 6.66 -7.10 10.92
CA PHE A 60 5.62 -7.22 9.88
C PHE A 60 5.61 -8.61 9.25
N ALA A 61 6.78 -9.24 9.10
CA ALA A 61 6.90 -10.60 8.59
C ALA A 61 6.55 -11.67 9.63
N ALA A 62 6.60 -11.41 10.94
CA ALA A 62 6.30 -12.40 11.98
C ALA A 62 4.84 -12.39 12.43
N ASN A 63 4.20 -11.22 12.49
CA ASN A 63 2.87 -11.07 13.09
C ASN A 63 1.74 -11.20 12.04
N THR A 64 0.78 -12.07 12.33
CA THR A 64 -0.34 -12.44 11.45
C THR A 64 -1.15 -11.24 10.95
N ILE A 65 -1.36 -10.22 11.79
CA ILE A 65 -2.20 -9.06 11.43
C ILE A 65 -1.41 -8.08 10.54
N THR A 66 -0.17 -7.79 10.92
CA THR A 66 0.66 -6.81 10.21
C THR A 66 1.11 -7.33 8.84
N ARG A 67 1.20 -8.65 8.66
CA ARG A 67 1.40 -9.28 7.35
C ARG A 67 0.38 -8.85 6.30
N TYR A 68 -0.86 -8.52 6.66
CA TYR A 68 -1.88 -8.08 5.70
C TYR A 68 -1.68 -6.63 5.21
N PHE A 69 -0.96 -5.80 5.97
CA PHE A 69 -0.73 -4.40 5.64
C PHE A 69 0.70 -4.12 5.16
N PHE A 70 1.50 -5.16 5.00
CA PHE A 70 2.90 -5.04 4.61
C PHE A 70 3.03 -4.79 3.11
N TRP A 71 3.53 -3.60 2.72
CA TRP A 71 3.61 -3.19 1.31
C TRP A 71 4.65 -3.97 0.51
N PHE A 72 5.70 -4.48 1.16
CA PHE A 72 6.82 -5.17 0.48
C PHE A 72 6.74 -6.70 0.52
N MET A 73 5.58 -7.26 0.91
CA MET A 73 5.44 -8.71 1.06
C MET A 73 5.72 -9.45 -0.26
N GLY A 74 5.24 -8.92 -1.39
CA GLY A 74 5.43 -9.54 -2.70
C GLY A 74 6.86 -9.52 -3.22
N GLY A 75 7.68 -8.55 -2.83
CA GLY A 75 9.09 -8.46 -3.25
C GLY A 75 10.04 -9.25 -2.34
N LEU A 76 9.73 -9.35 -1.05
CA LEU A 76 10.62 -9.95 -0.05
C LEU A 76 10.26 -11.41 0.30
N ASN A 77 9.00 -11.80 0.15
CA ASN A 77 8.52 -13.15 0.49
C ASN A 77 7.45 -13.64 -0.51
N PRO A 78 7.80 -13.88 -1.78
CA PRO A 78 6.85 -14.26 -2.82
C PRO A 78 6.23 -15.66 -2.62
N ASP A 79 6.95 -16.60 -2.00
CA ASP A 79 6.49 -17.98 -1.77
C ASP A 79 5.51 -18.13 -0.60
N ASN A 80 5.15 -17.03 0.07
CA ASN A 80 4.30 -17.10 1.25
C ASN A 80 2.82 -17.20 0.83
N GLY A 81 2.13 -18.28 1.21
CA GLY A 81 0.72 -18.53 0.85
C GLY A 81 -0.28 -17.46 1.31
N PHE A 82 0.16 -16.50 2.13
CA PHE A 82 -0.63 -15.34 2.58
C PHE A 82 -0.57 -14.12 1.64
N LEU A 83 0.28 -14.14 0.61
CA LEU A 83 0.42 -13.06 -0.37
C LEU A 83 -0.91 -12.60 -1.01
N PRO A 84 -1.82 -13.49 -1.49
CA PRO A 84 -3.09 -13.05 -2.06
C PRO A 84 -3.99 -12.34 -1.05
N TRP A 85 -3.93 -12.73 0.22
CA TRP A 85 -4.70 -12.09 1.29
C TRP A 85 -4.17 -10.70 1.64
N ASN A 86 -2.84 -10.53 1.64
CA ASN A 86 -2.21 -9.21 1.76
C ASN A 86 -2.63 -8.29 0.59
N GLN A 87 -2.60 -8.81 -0.64
CA GLN A 87 -3.02 -8.02 -1.79
C GLN A 87 -4.49 -7.61 -1.69
N ALA A 88 -5.36 -8.53 -1.26
CA ALA A 88 -6.78 -8.24 -1.05
C ALA A 88 -7.01 -7.16 0.02
N SER A 89 -6.30 -7.21 1.15
CA SER A 89 -6.42 -6.18 2.19
C SER A 89 -5.88 -4.82 1.75
N LEU A 90 -4.80 -4.78 0.98
CA LEU A 90 -4.27 -3.54 0.43
C LEU A 90 -5.22 -2.92 -0.61
N VAL A 91 -5.84 -3.74 -1.46
CA VAL A 91 -6.88 -3.27 -2.40
C VAL A 91 -8.09 -2.74 -1.63
N ALA A 92 -8.57 -3.47 -0.61
CA ALA A 92 -9.69 -3.03 0.22
C ALA A 92 -9.38 -1.70 0.92
N LEU A 93 -8.19 -1.56 1.50
CA LEU A 93 -7.72 -0.32 2.11
C LEU A 93 -7.64 0.82 1.08
N SER A 94 -7.18 0.53 -0.14
CA SER A 94 -7.13 1.52 -1.23
C SER A 94 -8.52 2.05 -1.57
N ILE A 95 -9.51 1.15 -1.70
CA ILE A 95 -10.90 1.51 -1.98
C ILE A 95 -11.47 2.38 -0.86
N VAL A 96 -11.23 2.01 0.41
CA VAL A 96 -11.69 2.79 1.57
C VAL A 96 -11.04 4.17 1.61
N CYS A 97 -9.72 4.26 1.42
CA CYS A 97 -9.00 5.55 1.37
C CYS A 97 -9.48 6.42 0.21
N LEU A 98 -9.69 5.84 -0.98
CA LEU A 98 -10.20 6.56 -2.14
C LEU A 98 -11.62 7.08 -1.90
N ALA A 99 -12.51 6.26 -1.35
CA ALA A 99 -13.88 6.68 -1.02
C ALA A 99 -13.88 7.80 0.03
N ALA A 100 -13.01 7.70 1.05
CA ALA A 100 -12.86 8.74 2.06
C ALA A 100 -12.29 10.04 1.46
N ALA A 101 -11.30 9.94 0.58
CA ALA A 101 -10.71 11.07 -0.16
C ALA A 101 -11.76 11.76 -1.03
N LEU A 102 -12.55 11.01 -1.79
CA LEU A 102 -13.64 11.55 -2.62
C LEU A 102 -14.70 12.26 -1.77
N LYS A 103 -15.06 11.70 -0.61
CA LYS A 103 -16.02 12.33 0.32
C LYS A 103 -15.47 13.62 0.92
N LEU A 104 -14.18 13.66 1.27
CA LEU A 104 -13.51 14.86 1.75
C LEU A 104 -13.43 15.93 0.66
N LEU A 105 -13.09 15.53 -0.57
CA LEU A 105 -13.01 16.43 -1.72
C LEU A 105 -14.37 17.10 -1.99
N HIS A 106 -15.46 16.33 -2.05
CA HIS A 106 -16.82 16.87 -2.21
C HIS A 106 -17.22 17.83 -1.08
N ARG A 107 -16.71 17.63 0.14
CA ARG A 107 -16.92 18.58 1.23
C ARG A 107 -16.14 19.86 0.98
N GLN A 108 -14.87 19.78 0.59
CA GLN A 108 -14.05 20.97 0.33
C GLN A 108 -14.61 21.82 -0.81
N GLU A 109 -15.08 21.21 -1.90
CA GLU A 109 -15.73 21.92 -3.01
C GLU A 109 -17.01 22.66 -2.61
N ARG A 110 -17.66 22.28 -1.51
CA ARG A 110 -18.87 22.97 -1.01
C ARG A 110 -18.56 24.23 -0.19
N TYR A 111 -17.32 24.39 0.28
CA TYR A 111 -16.89 25.51 1.12
C TYR A 111 -16.00 26.53 0.39
N ILE A 112 -15.65 26.27 -0.87
CA ILE A 112 -14.98 27.20 -1.79
C ILE A 112 -16.05 27.86 -2.66
#